data_AF-A0AAU8CIE9-F1
#
_entry.id   AF-A0AAU8CIE9-F1
#
_cell.length_a   1.000
_cell.length_b   1.000
_cell.length_c   1.000
_cell.angle_alpha   90.00
_cell.angle_beta   90.00
_cell.angle_gamma   90.00
#
_symmetry.space_group_name_H-M   'P 1'
#
loop_
_entity.id
_entity.type
_entity.pdbx_description
1 polymer ?
#
loop_
_entity_poly.entity_id
_entity_poly.type
_entity_poly.pdbx_seq_one_letter_code
_entity_poly.pdbx_strand_id
1 'polypeptide(L)'
;MSIITARQKLLELADKAPTEIGVEILDIIENEMFRASPVRKAPRQSNPLTEGLRRRIKRYAHEHPDATFHEIATEHGVSIGRVSETLNNIYRNREFTQ
;
A
#
# COMPACT_ATOMS: atom_id res chain seq x y z
N MET A 1 2.53 -3.17 27.56
CA MET A 1 1.43 -4.16 27.42
C MET A 1 0.93 -4.06 25.97
N SER A 2 0.80 -5.16 25.24
CA SER A 2 0.29 -5.09 23.86
C SER A 2 -1.23 -4.85 23.86
N ILE A 3 -1.79 -4.30 22.77
CA ILE A 3 -3.24 -4.13 22.63
C ILE A 3 -3.99 -5.48 22.73
N ILE A 4 -3.36 -6.57 22.29
CA ILE A 4 -3.88 -7.94 22.40
C ILE A 4 -3.98 -8.34 23.88
N THR A 5 -2.92 -8.10 24.64
CA THR A 5 -2.87 -8.41 26.08
C THR A 5 -3.82 -7.53 26.89
N ALA A 6 -4.02 -6.26 26.49
CA ALA A 6 -4.98 -5.37 27.14
C ALA A 6 -6.43 -5.82 26.89
N ARG A 7 -6.76 -6.21 25.64
CA ARG A 7 -8.09 -6.74 25.29
C ARG A 7 -8.42 -8.02 26.08
N GLN A 8 -7.47 -8.94 26.19
CA GLN A 8 -7.65 -10.16 26.98
C GLN A 8 -7.96 -9.86 28.45
N LYS A 9 -7.23 -8.93 29.07
CA LYS A 9 -7.49 -8.53 30.45
C LYS A 9 -8.85 -7.86 30.64
N LEU A 10 -9.30 -7.05 29.69
CA LEU A 10 -10.63 -6.42 29.77
C LEU A 10 -11.75 -7.45 29.61
N LEU A 11 -11.59 -8.47 28.75
CA LEU A 11 -12.53 -9.58 28.66
C LEU A 11 -12.62 -10.36 29.98
N GLU A 12 -11.48 -10.66 30.61
CA GLU A 12 -11.45 -11.33 31.92
C GLU A 12 -12.07 -10.47 33.03
N LEU A 13 -11.97 -9.15 32.95
CA LEU A 13 -12.62 -8.23 33.89
C LEU A 13 -14.13 -8.16 33.64
N ALA A 14 -14.57 -8.15 32.39
CA ALA A 14 -15.99 -8.16 32.04
C ALA A 14 -16.70 -9.41 32.57
N ASP A 15 -16.05 -10.57 32.47
CA ASP A 15 -16.59 -11.86 32.95
C ASP A 15 -16.72 -11.93 34.48
N LYS A 16 -15.87 -11.21 35.21
CA LYS A 16 -15.84 -11.19 36.69
C LYS A 16 -16.64 -10.05 37.31
N ALA A 17 -17.00 -9.05 36.50
CA ALA A 17 -17.72 -7.88 36.98
C ALA A 17 -19.22 -8.17 37.12
N PRO A 18 -19.96 -7.38 37.93
CA PRO A 18 -21.41 -7.35 37.87
C PRO A 18 -21.90 -7.13 36.43
N THR A 19 -23.04 -7.73 36.08
CA THR A 19 -23.56 -7.79 34.71
C THR A 19 -23.58 -6.43 34.01
N GLU A 20 -24.03 -5.38 34.70
CA GLU A 20 -24.14 -4.03 34.16
C GLU A 20 -22.77 -3.49 33.72
N ILE A 21 -21.75 -3.72 34.54
CA ILE A 21 -20.37 -3.28 34.29
C ILE A 21 -19.71 -4.17 33.22
N GLY A 22 -19.98 -5.48 33.26
CA GLY A 22 -19.46 -6.42 32.25
C GLY A 22 -19.96 -6.08 30.85
N VAL A 23 -21.24 -5.73 30.70
CA VAL A 23 -21.82 -5.29 29.43
C VAL A 23 -21.18 -3.99 28.93
N GLU A 24 -20.94 -3.02 29.81
CA GLU A 24 -20.28 -1.75 29.44
C GLU A 24 -18.84 -1.98 28.97
N ILE A 25 -18.09 -2.86 29.63
CA ILE A 25 -16.72 -3.21 29.21
C ILE A 25 -16.73 -3.88 27.82
N LEU A 26 -17.67 -4.80 27.57
CA LEU A 26 -17.80 -5.45 26.26
C LEU A 26 -18.14 -4.44 25.16
N ASP A 27 -19.05 -3.50 25.42
CA ASP A 27 -19.42 -2.44 24.48
C ASP A 27 -18.20 -1.58 24.09
N ILE A 28 -17.37 -1.19 25.06
CA ILE A 28 -16.12 -0.47 24.82
C ILE A 28 -15.15 -1.31 23.98
N ILE A 29 -15.00 -2.60 24.26
CA ILE A 29 -14.09 -3.47 23.49
C ILE A 29 -14.55 -3.56 22.02
N GLU A 30 -15.84 -3.69 21.78
CA GLU A 30 -16.38 -3.87 20.44
C GLU A 30 -16.36 -2.57 19.63
N ASN A 31 -16.72 -1.45 20.26
CA ASN A 31 -16.90 -0.19 19.57
C ASN A 31 -15.66 0.71 19.57
N GLU A 32 -14.76 0.58 20.55
CA GLU A 32 -13.64 1.52 20.72
C GLU A 32 -12.26 0.84 20.54
N MET A 33 -12.15 -0.48 20.73
CA MET A 33 -10.87 -1.19 20.61
C MET A 33 -10.61 -1.79 19.21
N PHE A 34 -10.95 -1.04 18.16
CA PHE A 34 -10.61 -1.41 16.79
C PHE A 34 -9.34 -0.69 16.30
N ARG A 35 -8.62 -1.36 15.39
CA ARG A 35 -7.52 -0.70 14.67
C ARG A 35 -8.13 0.17 13.59
N ALA A 36 -7.87 1.49 13.64
CA ALA A 36 -8.20 2.37 12.53
C ALA A 36 -7.63 1.79 11.23
N SER A 37 -8.46 1.73 10.19
CA SER A 37 -8.05 1.26 8.87
C SER A 37 -6.81 2.03 8.41
N PRO A 38 -5.82 1.38 7.79
CA PRO A 38 -4.63 2.07 7.31
C PRO A 38 -5.06 3.09 6.24
N VAL A 39 -4.98 4.37 6.59
CA VAL A 39 -5.21 5.48 5.65
C VAL A 39 -3.87 6.02 5.18
N ARG A 40 -3.76 6.26 3.88
CA ARG A 40 -2.57 6.88 3.29
C ARG A 40 -2.48 8.33 3.76
N LYS A 41 -1.42 8.68 4.49
CA LYS A 41 -1.19 10.05 4.97
C LYS A 41 -0.68 11.01 3.90
N ALA A 42 0.16 10.51 3.00
CA ALA A 42 0.78 11.31 1.94
C ALA A 42 -0.05 11.26 0.65
N PRO A 43 -0.16 12.35 -0.12
CA PRO A 43 -0.80 12.32 -1.43
C PRO A 43 -0.07 11.37 -2.39
N ARG A 44 -0.77 10.90 -3.44
CA ARG A 44 -0.15 10.11 -4.50
C ARG A 44 0.73 11.00 -5.37
N GLN A 45 2.03 10.95 -5.14
CA GLN A 45 3.02 11.55 -6.02
C GLN A 45 3.60 10.48 -6.96
N SER A 46 3.65 10.81 -8.26
CA SER A 46 4.33 10.01 -9.26
C SER A 46 4.67 10.90 -10.44
N ASN A 47 5.94 11.24 -10.62
CA ASN A 47 6.38 11.93 -11.82
C ASN A 47 6.35 10.95 -13.01
N PRO A 48 5.89 11.36 -14.20
CA PRO A 48 6.03 10.54 -15.40
C PRO A 48 7.51 10.21 -15.64
N LEU A 49 7.79 9.04 -16.22
CA LEU A 49 9.14 8.79 -16.74
C LEU A 49 9.46 9.84 -17.81
N THR A 50 10.73 10.16 -18.00
CA THR A 50 11.13 10.98 -19.14
C THR A 50 10.97 10.18 -20.44
N GLU A 51 10.75 10.87 -21.55
CA GLU A 51 10.61 10.21 -22.85
C GLU A 51 11.87 9.43 -23.25
N GLY A 52 13.05 9.97 -22.93
CA GLY A 52 14.31 9.27 -23.16
C GLY A 52 14.41 7.95 -22.40
N LEU A 53 13.98 7.92 -21.13
CA LEU A 53 13.98 6.70 -20.32
C LEU A 53 12.95 5.68 -20.84
N ARG A 54 11.76 6.12 -21.27
CA ARG A 54 10.77 5.24 -21.90
C ARG A 54 11.31 4.56 -23.15
N ARG A 55 11.98 5.31 -24.01
CA ARG A 55 12.61 4.77 -25.23
C ARG A 55 13.69 3.74 -24.91
N ARG A 56 14.49 3.98 -23.87
CA ARG A 56 15.49 3.01 -23.41
C ARG A 56 14.86 1.70 -22.94
N ILE A 57 13.82 1.78 -22.11
CA ILE A 57 13.07 0.60 -21.63
C ILE A 57 12.48 -0.19 -22.81
N LYS A 58 11.82 0.49 -23.77
CA LYS A 58 11.24 -0.17 -24.94
C LYS A 58 12.29 -0.85 -25.81
N ARG A 59 13.41 -0.17 -26.04
CA ARG A 59 14.53 -0.72 -26.82
C ARG A 59 15.13 -1.94 -26.12
N TYR A 60 15.38 -1.85 -24.82
CA TYR A 60 15.93 -2.96 -24.05
C TYR A 60 15.02 -4.19 -24.09
N ALA A 61 13.70 -4.01 -23.91
CA ALA A 61 12.73 -5.10 -24.01
C ALA A 61 12.64 -5.71 -25.42
N HIS A 62 12.87 -4.92 -26.47
CA HIS A 62 12.94 -5.42 -27.84
C HIS A 62 14.23 -6.21 -28.11
N GLU A 63 15.36 -5.75 -27.57
CA GLU A 63 16.66 -6.43 -27.67
C GLU A 63 16.73 -7.71 -26.82
N HIS A 64 15.96 -7.78 -25.74
CA HIS A 64 15.91 -8.89 -24.80
C HIS A 64 14.45 -9.36 -24.60
N PRO A 65 13.87 -10.08 -25.58
CA PRO A 65 12.45 -10.47 -25.54
C PRO A 65 12.09 -11.39 -24.36
N ASP A 66 13.08 -12.13 -23.84
CA ASP A 66 12.90 -13.03 -22.69
C ASP A 66 13.15 -12.34 -21.34
N ALA A 67 13.58 -11.07 -21.34
CA ALA A 67 13.82 -10.34 -20.10
C ALA A 67 12.51 -10.12 -19.34
N THR A 68 12.53 -10.48 -18.07
CA THR A 68 11.43 -10.24 -17.15
C THR A 68 11.31 -8.74 -16.84
N PHE A 69 10.12 -8.29 -16.48
CA PHE A 69 9.95 -6.89 -16.05
C PHE A 69 10.80 -6.51 -14.84
N HIS A 70 11.16 -7.49 -13.99
CA HIS A 70 12.06 -7.28 -12.88
C HIS A 70 13.48 -6.92 -13.37
N GLU A 71 14.03 -7.70 -14.30
CA GLU A 71 15.37 -7.43 -14.86
C GLU A 71 15.43 -6.08 -15.56
N ILE A 72 14.43 -5.75 -16.38
CA ILE A 72 14.33 -4.46 -17.06
C ILE A 72 14.23 -3.30 -16.05
N ALA A 73 13.49 -3.51 -14.95
CA ALA A 73 13.34 -2.52 -13.89
C ALA A 73 14.67 -2.30 -13.14
N THR A 74 15.39 -3.39 -12.84
CA THR A 74 16.73 -3.35 -12.23
C THR A 74 17.73 -2.62 -13.11
N GLU A 75 17.78 -2.94 -14.40
CA GLU A 75 18.69 -2.31 -15.37
C GLU A 75 18.50 -0.78 -15.46
N HIS A 76 17.25 -0.32 -15.39
CA HIS A 76 16.91 1.09 -15.57
C HIS A 76 16.64 1.86 -14.28
N GLY A 77 16.76 1.22 -13.12
CA GLY A 77 16.54 1.85 -11.82
C GLY A 77 15.10 2.37 -11.62
N VAL A 78 14.11 1.67 -12.16
CA VAL A 78 12.69 2.04 -12.07
C VAL A 78 11.88 0.95 -11.36
N SER A 79 10.62 1.23 -11.00
CA SER A 79 9.74 0.16 -10.51
C SER A 79 9.19 -0.68 -11.66
N ILE A 80 8.93 -1.96 -11.39
CA ILE A 80 8.32 -2.92 -12.32
C ILE A 80 7.02 -2.39 -12.92
N GLY A 81 6.20 -1.71 -12.10
CA GLY A 81 4.97 -1.08 -12.57
C GLY A 81 5.22 -0.04 -13.68
N ARG A 82 6.32 0.72 -13.62
CA ARG A 82 6.67 1.68 -14.67
C ARG A 82 7.13 1.00 -15.96
N VAL A 83 7.81 -0.15 -15.86
CA VAL A 83 8.17 -0.95 -17.04
C VAL A 83 6.89 -1.43 -17.73
N SER A 84 5.97 -2.03 -16.98
CA SER A 84 4.68 -2.50 -17.51
C SER A 84 3.87 -1.36 -18.14
N GLU A 85 3.75 -0.21 -17.45
CA GLU A 85 3.12 0.99 -18.00
C GLU A 85 3.80 1.46 -19.30
N THR A 86 5.14 1.41 -19.37
CA THR A 86 5.91 1.81 -20.56
C THR A 86 5.62 0.92 -21.75
N LEU A 87 5.68 -0.40 -21.55
CA LEU A 87 5.53 -1.37 -22.63
C LEU A 87 4.09 -1.42 -23.14
N ASN A 88 3.11 -1.19 -22.26
CA ASN A 88 1.68 -1.14 -22.63
C ASN A 88 1.20 0.25 -23.08
N ASN A 89 2.07 1.27 -23.12
CA ASN A 89 1.71 2.66 -23.40
C ASN A 89 0.61 3.23 -22.47
N ILE A 90 0.51 2.71 -21.25
CA ILE A 90 -0.47 3.17 -20.25
C ILE A 90 0.18 4.29 -19.45
N TYR A 91 0.29 5.47 -20.06
CA TYR A 91 0.65 6.69 -19.35
C TYR A 91 -0.52 7.67 -19.35
N ARG A 92 -0.96 8.05 -18.15
CA ARG A 92 -1.74 9.29 -17.98
C ARG A 92 -0.80 10.44 -18.33
N ASN A 93 -0.90 10.96 -19.55
CA ASN A 93 -0.44 12.30 -19.85
C ASN A 93 -1.17 13.24 -18.88
N ARG A 94 -0.53 13.61 -17.77
CA ARG A 94 -0.85 14.87 -17.14
C ARG A 94 -0.29 15.89 -18.12
N GLU A 95 -1.17 16.55 -18.87
CA GLU A 95 -0.78 17.70 -19.66
C GLU A 95 0.04 18.61 -18.75
N PHE A 96 1.33 18.73 -19.06
CA PHE A 96 2.15 19.77 -18.48
C PHE A 96 1.63 21.06 -19.11
N THR A 97 0.70 21.73 -18.44
CA THR A 97 0.42 23.14 -18.72
C THR A 97 1.74 23.87 -18.44
N GLN A 98 2.35 24.42 -19.48
CA GLN A 98 3.54 25.27 -19.41
C GLN A 98 3.19 26.60 -18.72
#